data_AF-A0A7S2DAL8-F1
#
_entry.id   AF-A0A7S2DAL8-F1
#
_cell.length_a   1.000
_cell.length_b   1.000
_cell.length_c   1.000
_cell.angle_alpha   90.00
_cell.angle_beta   90.00
_cell.angle_gamma   90.00
#
_symmetry.space_group_name_H-M   'P 1'
#
loop_
_entity.id
_entity.type
_entity.pdbx_description
1 polymer ?
#
loop_
_entity_poly.entity_id
_entity_poly.type
_entity_poly.pdbx_seq_one_letter_code
_entity_poly.pdbx_strand_id
1 'polypeptide(L)'
;KAHVLVEMSTKTVYSEMMNRTDLVSGGNAFYTLHLLESDDTSSPEYWIFRKWGRIGVSQGGTKTESFGGNKNKAIADFKKQFLDKTGNSFGSNEEFVVKPGKFIRLEMQHKALSGNKKSKTEGSSGDAGGGADQPLGKLSK
;
A
#
# COMPACT_ATOMS: atom_id res chain seq x y z
N LYS A 1 18.16 13.24 7.81
CA LYS A 1 17.92 11.86 7.34
C LYS A 1 16.69 11.33 8.09
N ALA A 2 15.92 10.42 7.49
CA ALA A 2 14.68 9.91 8.07
C ALA A 2 14.45 8.47 7.65
N HIS A 3 13.69 7.75 8.47
CA HIS A 3 13.27 6.37 8.24
C HIS A 3 11.76 6.23 8.41
N VAL A 4 11.19 5.13 7.93
CA VAL A 4 9.77 4.82 8.15
C VAL A 4 9.56 4.58 9.65
N LEU A 5 8.52 5.20 10.22
CA LEU A 5 8.13 4.95 11.60
C LEU A 5 7.75 3.47 11.77
N VAL A 6 8.40 2.80 12.71
CA VAL A 6 8.09 1.42 13.11
C VAL A 6 7.81 1.40 14.61
N GLU A 7 6.63 0.93 14.98
CA GLU A 7 6.23 0.76 16.37
C GLU A 7 6.42 -0.69 16.79
N MET A 8 7.56 -0.97 17.43
CA MET A 8 7.97 -2.35 17.75
C MET A 8 7.07 -3.03 18.79
N SER A 9 6.45 -2.27 19.71
CA SER A 9 5.51 -2.80 20.71
C SER A 9 4.28 -3.44 20.07
N THR A 10 3.77 -2.82 19.00
CA THR A 10 2.58 -3.27 18.26
C THR A 10 2.95 -3.97 16.95
N LYS A 11 4.25 -4.14 16.65
CA LYS A 11 4.79 -4.65 15.38
C LYS A 11 4.16 -3.97 14.16
N THR A 12 3.90 -2.67 14.27
CA THR A 12 3.23 -1.89 13.23
C THR A 12 4.26 -1.10 12.42
N VAL A 13 4.22 -1.24 11.10
CA VAL A 13 5.03 -0.44 10.18
C VAL A 13 4.09 0.54 9.48
N TYR A 14 4.41 1.84 9.55
CA TYR A 14 3.58 2.89 8.94
C TYR A 14 3.99 3.13 7.49
N SER A 15 3.81 2.10 6.65
CA SER A 15 4.18 2.09 5.24
C SER A 15 3.18 1.26 4.46
N GLU A 16 2.50 1.89 3.51
CA GLU A 16 1.44 1.25 2.73
C GLU A 16 1.66 1.45 1.24
N MET A 17 1.47 0.37 0.49
CA MET A 17 1.34 0.39 -0.96
C MET A 17 -0.05 -0.12 -1.32
N MET A 18 -0.71 0.59 -2.21
CA MET A 18 -2.07 0.28 -2.61
C MET A 18 -2.24 0.40 -4.11
N ASN A 19 -3.11 -0.42 -4.68
CA ASN A 19 -3.48 -0.39 -6.10
C ASN A 19 -4.98 -0.22 -6.29
N ARG A 20 -5.38 0.35 -7.41
CA ARG A 20 -6.77 0.39 -7.85
C ARG A 20 -6.82 0.09 -9.34
N THR A 21 -7.52 -0.98 -9.70
CA THR A 21 -7.79 -1.35 -11.08
C THR A 21 -9.25 -1.05 -11.40
N ASP A 22 -9.46 -0.29 -12.46
CA ASP A 22 -10.76 -0.06 -13.08
C ASP A 22 -10.79 -0.79 -14.42
N LEU A 23 -11.59 -1.86 -14.47
CA LEU A 23 -11.74 -2.70 -15.66
C LEU A 23 -12.53 -2.02 -16.77
N VAL A 24 -13.40 -1.06 -16.43
CA VAL A 24 -14.23 -0.36 -17.42
C VAL A 24 -13.38 0.66 -18.18
N SER A 25 -12.59 1.46 -17.48
CA SER A 25 -11.68 2.43 -18.12
C SER A 25 -10.32 1.85 -18.52
N GLY A 26 -10.00 0.61 -18.13
CA GLY A 26 -8.66 0.04 -18.27
C GLY A 26 -7.60 0.79 -17.45
N GLY A 27 -8.02 1.51 -16.42
CA GLY A 27 -7.16 2.31 -15.56
C GLY A 27 -6.51 1.47 -14.47
N ASN A 28 -5.19 1.57 -14.32
CA ASN A 28 -4.49 1.02 -13.17
C ASN A 28 -3.74 2.14 -12.46
N ALA A 29 -4.03 2.35 -11.18
CA ALA A 29 -3.43 3.41 -10.37
C ALA A 29 -2.77 2.83 -9.13
N PHE A 30 -1.68 3.46 -8.69
CA PHE A 30 -1.02 3.14 -7.43
C PHE A 30 -1.05 4.34 -6.48
N TYR A 31 -0.95 4.03 -5.19
CA TYR A 31 -0.77 5.01 -4.13
C TYR A 31 0.16 4.44 -3.06
N THR A 32 1.23 5.15 -2.74
CA THR A 32 2.10 4.83 -1.61
C THR A 32 1.96 5.89 -0.53
N LEU A 33 1.99 5.45 0.73
CA LEU A 33 1.80 6.27 1.91
C LEU A 33 2.81 5.83 2.96
N HIS A 34 3.70 6.74 3.35
CA HIS A 34 4.73 6.48 4.35
C HIS A 34 4.70 7.56 5.42
N LEU A 35 4.70 7.15 6.69
CA LEU A 35 4.98 8.03 7.81
C LEU A 35 6.46 7.89 8.17
N LEU A 36 7.17 9.01 8.17
CA LEU A 36 8.60 9.11 8.36
C LEU A 36 8.90 9.77 9.71
N GLU A 37 9.97 9.31 10.35
CA GLU A 37 10.54 9.85 11.58
C GLU A 37 12.01 10.25 11.31
N SER A 38 12.46 11.36 11.88
CA SER A 38 13.85 11.80 11.79
C SER A 38 14.79 10.82 12.47
N ASP A 39 15.99 10.66 11.91
CA ASP A 39 17.04 9.86 12.56
C ASP A 39 17.66 10.57 13.77
N ASP A 40 17.47 11.89 13.88
CA ASP A 40 17.85 12.67 15.04
C ASP A 40 16.82 12.47 16.15
N THR A 41 17.26 11.88 17.26
CA THR A 41 16.44 11.58 18.43
C THR A 41 16.36 12.74 19.43
N SER A 42 17.23 13.75 19.31
CA SER A 42 17.24 14.91 20.21
C SER A 42 16.12 15.89 19.89
N SER A 43 15.72 15.97 18.61
CA SER A 43 14.59 16.76 18.13
C SER A 43 13.82 15.95 17.09
N PRO A 44 12.95 15.01 17.53
CA PRO A 44 12.22 14.15 16.60
C PRO A 44 11.29 14.99 15.72
N GLU A 45 11.34 14.74 14.42
CA GLU A 45 10.46 15.34 13.43
C GLU A 45 9.75 14.26 12.62
N TYR A 46 8.50 14.55 12.23
CA TYR A 46 7.64 13.61 11.52
C TYR A 46 7.14 14.18 10.20
N TRP A 47 7.10 13.32 9.18
CA TRP A 47 6.55 13.67 7.86
C TRP A 47 5.67 12.58 7.31
N ILE A 48 4.65 12.95 6.55
CA ILE A 48 3.93 12.02 5.68
C ILE A 48 4.37 12.24 4.24
N PHE A 49 4.96 11.20 3.65
CA PHE A 49 5.27 11.17 2.23
C PHE A 49 4.24 10.34 1.48
N ARG A 50 3.74 10.88 0.37
CA ARG A 50 2.81 10.20 -0.54
C ARG A 50 3.32 10.26 -1.96
N LYS A 51 3.09 9.18 -2.70
CA LYS A 51 3.29 9.12 -4.14
C LYS A 51 2.11 8.42 -4.79
N TRP A 52 1.63 8.93 -5.91
CA TRP A 52 0.52 8.32 -6.65
C TRP A 52 0.73 8.48 -8.14
N GLY A 53 0.04 7.65 -8.93
CA GLY A 53 0.09 7.76 -10.37
C GLY A 53 -0.64 6.64 -11.07
N ARG A 54 -0.71 6.75 -12.40
CA ARG A 54 -1.21 5.69 -13.27
C ARG A 54 -0.05 4.78 -13.67
N ILE A 55 -0.21 3.48 -13.48
CA ILE A 55 0.81 2.48 -13.79
C ILE A 55 0.98 2.41 -15.31
N GLY A 56 2.24 2.41 -15.78
CA GLY A 56 2.60 2.32 -17.20
C GLY A 56 2.65 3.65 -17.94
N VAL A 57 2.41 4.79 -17.27
CA VAL A 57 2.56 6.14 -17.85
C VAL A 57 3.18 7.11 -16.86
N SER A 58 3.68 8.25 -17.33
CA SER A 58 4.34 9.27 -16.49
C SER A 58 3.39 10.15 -15.66
N GLN A 59 2.10 9.82 -15.59
CA GLN A 59 1.13 10.60 -14.84
C GLN A 59 1.16 10.24 -13.35
N GLY A 60 1.34 11.24 -12.50
CA GLY A 60 1.37 11.05 -11.06
C GLY A 60 1.85 12.28 -10.32
N GLY A 61 2.10 12.11 -9.03
CA GLY A 61 2.61 13.18 -8.18
C GLY A 61 3.17 12.64 -6.88
N THR A 62 3.87 13.51 -6.18
CA THR A 62 4.32 13.30 -4.80
C THR A 62 3.84 14.45 -3.93
N LYS A 63 3.67 14.18 -2.63
CA LYS A 63 3.44 15.24 -1.64
C LYS A 63 4.00 14.83 -0.28
N THR A 64 4.80 15.71 0.29
CA THR A 64 5.33 15.59 1.65
C THR A 64 4.68 16.64 2.54
N GLU A 65 4.19 16.23 3.72
CA GLU A 65 3.67 17.14 4.74
C GLU A 65 4.46 16.96 6.04
N SER A 66 4.87 18.08 6.67
CA SER A 66 5.57 18.08 7.96
C SER A 66 4.59 18.22 9.12
N PHE A 67 4.89 17.51 10.21
CA PHE A 67 4.13 17.52 11.45
C PHE A 67 4.96 18.00 12.66
N GLY A 68 6.20 18.45 12.42
CA GLY A 68 7.16 18.80 13.48
C GLY A 68 7.33 17.62 14.45
N GLY A 69 7.50 17.90 15.74
CA GLY A 69 7.61 16.87 16.79
C GLY A 69 6.31 16.20 17.22
N ASN A 70 5.18 16.42 16.52
CA ASN A 70 3.90 15.85 16.92
C ASN A 70 3.61 14.50 16.25
N LYS A 71 4.18 13.42 16.83
CA LYS A 71 3.97 12.03 16.39
C LYS A 71 2.50 11.66 16.25
N ASN A 72 1.68 12.00 17.25
CA ASN A 72 0.26 11.62 17.30
C ASN A 72 -0.55 12.24 16.16
N LYS A 73 -0.29 13.51 15.84
CA LYS A 73 -0.93 14.19 14.72
C LYS A 73 -0.54 13.55 13.38
N ALA A 74 0.72 13.17 13.22
CA ALA A 74 1.20 12.50 12.03
C ALA A 74 0.58 11.09 11.87
N ILE A 75 0.47 10.32 12.95
CA ILE A 75 -0.23 9.02 12.96
C ILE A 75 -1.71 9.20 12.60
N ALA A 76 -2.40 10.17 13.20
CA ALA A 76 -3.81 10.42 12.93
C ALA A 76 -4.06 10.77 11.45
N ASP A 77 -3.23 11.63 10.86
CA ASP A 77 -3.35 11.99 9.45
C ASP A 77 -3.02 10.79 8.53
N PHE A 78 -2.00 10.00 8.87
CA PHE A 78 -1.70 8.76 8.14
C PHE A 78 -2.91 7.80 8.12
N LYS A 79 -3.53 7.54 9.28
CA LYS A 79 -4.72 6.68 9.39
C LYS A 79 -5.90 7.25 8.59
N LYS A 80 -6.10 8.56 8.64
CA LYS A 80 -7.13 9.26 7.86
C LYS A 80 -6.91 9.10 6.36
N GLN A 81 -5.68 9.27 5.88
CA GLN A 81 -5.34 9.09 4.46
C GLN A 81 -5.58 7.64 4.02
N PHE A 82 -5.18 6.66 4.83
CA PHE A 82 -5.45 5.25 4.54
C PHE A 82 -6.96 4.94 4.46
N LEU A 83 -7.73 5.45 5.43
CA LEU A 83 -9.18 5.31 5.47
C LEU A 83 -9.85 5.97 4.25
N ASP A 84 -9.42 7.16 3.84
CA ASP A 84 -9.96 7.82 2.65
C ASP A 84 -9.74 6.99 1.38
N LYS A 85 -8.54 6.42 1.21
CA LYS A 85 -8.18 5.66 0.00
C LYS A 85 -8.78 4.28 -0.06
N THR A 86 -8.88 3.58 1.07
CA THR A 86 -9.31 2.18 1.12
C THR A 86 -10.73 2.01 1.64
N GLY A 87 -11.21 2.95 2.45
CA GLY A 87 -12.41 2.81 3.27
C GLY A 87 -12.25 1.88 4.46
N ASN A 88 -11.05 1.41 4.78
CA ASN A 88 -10.77 0.52 5.91
C ASN A 88 -9.95 1.25 6.99
N SER A 89 -10.16 0.87 8.25
CA SER A 89 -9.40 1.42 9.38
C SER A 89 -7.99 0.83 9.44
N PHE A 90 -6.96 1.68 9.46
CA PHE A 90 -5.58 1.21 9.57
C PHE A 90 -5.29 0.62 10.96
N GLY A 91 -4.70 -0.58 10.98
CA GLY A 91 -4.36 -1.30 12.22
C GLY A 91 -5.57 -1.88 12.96
N SER A 92 -6.74 -1.94 12.31
CA SER A 92 -7.89 -2.67 12.82
C SER A 92 -7.65 -4.18 12.76
N ASN A 93 -8.24 -4.94 13.69
CA ASN A 93 -8.29 -6.40 13.61
C ASN A 93 -9.41 -6.89 12.67
N GLU A 94 -10.18 -5.97 12.10
CA GLU A 94 -11.20 -6.28 11.11
C GLU A 94 -10.57 -6.72 9.79
N GLU A 95 -11.29 -7.61 9.09
CA GLU A 95 -10.90 -8.05 7.77
C GLU A 95 -10.93 -6.87 6.77
N PHE A 96 -9.95 -6.82 5.87
CA PHE A 96 -9.89 -5.78 4.84
C PHE A 96 -11.00 -6.03 3.80
N VAL A 97 -11.99 -5.14 3.74
CA VAL A 97 -13.08 -5.25 2.77
C VAL A 97 -12.74 -4.43 1.53
N VAL A 98 -12.70 -5.08 0.37
CA VAL A 98 -12.57 -4.40 -0.93
C VAL A 98 -13.84 -3.63 -1.23
N LYS A 99 -13.70 -2.33 -1.49
CA LYS A 99 -14.82 -1.43 -1.77
C LYS A 99 -14.78 -0.94 -3.21
N PRO A 100 -15.92 -0.88 -3.93
CA PRO A 100 -15.98 -0.35 -5.29
C PRO A 100 -15.34 1.04 -5.40
N GLY A 101 -14.46 1.23 -6.39
CA GLY A 101 -13.79 2.50 -6.66
C GLY A 101 -12.70 2.91 -5.66
N LYS A 102 -12.44 2.12 -4.61
CA LYS A 102 -11.40 2.34 -3.62
C LYS A 102 -10.12 1.55 -3.92
N PHE A 103 -9.05 1.94 -3.26
CA PHE A 103 -7.76 1.26 -3.35
C PHE A 103 -7.77 -0.02 -2.51
N ILE A 104 -7.11 -1.04 -3.03
CA ILE A 104 -6.82 -2.31 -2.35
C ILE A 104 -5.41 -2.23 -1.80
N ARG A 105 -5.21 -2.74 -0.59
CA ARG A 105 -3.90 -2.81 0.06
C ARG A 105 -3.07 -3.93 -0.55
N LEU A 106 -1.81 -3.64 -0.87
CA LEU A 106 -0.83 -4.64 -1.29
C LEU A 106 -0.04 -5.12 -0.08
N GLU A 107 0.15 -6.43 0.03
CA GLU A 107 0.95 -7.00 1.11
C GLU A 107 2.44 -6.73 0.88
N MET A 108 3.10 -6.12 1.86
CA MET A 108 4.52 -5.80 1.83
C MET A 108 5.26 -6.52 2.95
N GLN A 109 6.36 -7.18 2.60
CA GLN A 109 7.27 -7.75 3.58
C GLN A 109 8.23 -6.66 4.07
N HIS A 110 8.07 -6.24 5.32
CA HIS A 110 8.99 -5.29 5.96
C HIS A 110 10.10 -6.03 6.70
N LYS A 111 11.34 -5.90 6.21
CA LYS A 111 12.54 -6.46 6.86
C LYS A 111 12.72 -5.96 8.31
N ALA A 112 12.19 -4.78 8.64
CA ALA A 112 12.23 -4.23 10.00
C ALA A 112 11.46 -5.09 11.02
N LEU A 113 10.48 -5.88 10.58
CA LEU A 113 9.72 -6.81 11.43
C LEU A 113 10.26 -8.24 11.37
N SER A 114 11.18 -8.56 10.45
CA SER A 114 11.68 -9.92 10.25
C SER A 114 12.81 -10.25 11.24
N GLY A 115 12.43 -10.57 12.48
CA GLY A 115 13.20 -11.51 13.28
C GLY A 115 13.08 -12.90 12.64
N ASN A 116 14.22 -13.52 12.32
CA ASN A 116 14.38 -14.77 11.57
C ASN A 116 13.21 -15.79 11.71
N LYS A 117 12.26 -15.79 10.76
CA LYS A 117 11.27 -16.86 10.59
C LYS A 117 10.91 -16.98 9.12
N LYS A 118 11.42 -18.01 8.44
CA LYS A 118 10.92 -18.46 7.14
C LYS A 118 9.50 -18.96 7.33
N SER A 119 8.50 -18.15 7.00
CA SER A 119 7.14 -18.62 6.73
C SER A 119 7.02 -18.86 5.24
N LYS A 120 6.94 -20.14 4.84
CA LYS A 120 6.30 -20.53 3.58
C LYS A 120 4.83 -20.13 3.70
N THR A 121 4.29 -19.43 2.70
CA THR A 121 2.86 -19.39 2.47
C THR A 121 2.60 -19.84 1.04
N GLU A 122 1.83 -20.92 0.96
CA GLU A 122 1.30 -21.56 -0.24
C GLU A 122 0.28 -20.65 -0.95
N GLY A 123 0.12 -20.86 -2.25
CA GLY A 123 -0.65 -19.99 -3.12
C GLY A 123 -2.15 -19.95 -2.85
N SER A 124 -2.77 -18.84 -3.27
CA SER A 124 -4.19 -18.82 -3.62
C SER A 124 -4.28 -18.79 -5.15
N SER A 125 -4.37 -19.98 -5.72
CA SER A 125 -4.88 -20.22 -7.06
C SER A 125 -6.40 -20.12 -7.01
N GLY A 126 -6.97 -19.11 -7.68
CA GLY A 126 -8.39 -19.11 -8.03
C GLY A 126 -8.62 -20.07 -9.19
N ASP A 127 -9.15 -21.25 -8.88
CA ASP A 127 -9.78 -22.16 -9.83
C ASP A 127 -11.18 -21.65 -10.19
N ALA A 128 -11.45 -21.50 -11.49
CA ALA A 128 -12.78 -21.47 -12.05
C ALA A 128 -12.73 -22.03 -13.48
N GLY A 129 -12.86 -23.36 -13.58
CA GLY A 129 -13.79 -24.00 -14.52
C GLY A 129 -13.41 -23.96 -16.01
N GLY A 130 -12.92 -25.11 -16.50
CA GLY A 130 -12.66 -25.37 -17.92
C GLY A 130 -13.91 -25.43 -18.80
N GLY A 131 -13.69 -25.18 -20.10
CA GLY A 131 -14.67 -25.32 -21.16
C GLY A 131 -14.03 -25.22 -22.55
N ALA A 132 -13.48 -26.34 -23.01
CA ALA A 132 -13.30 -26.83 -24.39
C ALA A 132 -12.68 -25.96 -25.52
N ASP A 133 -11.62 -26.56 -26.10
CA ASP A 133 -11.03 -26.44 -27.45
C ASP A 133 -11.81 -25.73 -28.57
N GLN A 134 -11.12 -24.82 -29.28
CA GLN A 134 -10.93 -24.85 -30.76
C GLN A 134 -9.74 -23.94 -31.17
N PRO A 135 -8.82 -24.37 -32.06
CA PRO A 135 -7.75 -23.51 -32.58
C PRO A 135 -8.16 -22.87 -33.92
N LEU A 136 -7.93 -21.56 -34.09
CA LEU A 136 -8.07 -20.89 -35.40
C LEU A 136 -6.76 -20.23 -35.83
N GLY A 137 -6.09 -20.93 -36.75
CA GLY A 137 -5.62 -20.40 -38.04
C GLY A 137 -4.73 -19.16 -38.06
N LYS A 138 -3.45 -19.36 -38.40
CA LYS A 138 -2.59 -18.35 -38.99
C LYS A 138 -3.27 -17.72 -40.22
N LEU A 139 -3.22 -16.40 -40.35
CA LEU A 139 -3.29 -15.77 -41.67
C LEU A 139 -2.32 -14.59 -41.74
N SER A 140 -1.24 -14.82 -42.48
CA SER A 140 -0.38 -13.78 -43.04
C SER A 140 -1.11 -13.05 -44.17
N LYS A 141 -0.86 -11.75 -44.28
CA LYS A 141 -0.58 -11.06 -45.54
C LYS A 141 0.46 -9.99 -45.28
#